data_AF-Q9D3I5-F1
#
_entry.id   AF-Q9D3I5-F1
#
_cell.length_a   1.000
_cell.length_b   1.000
_cell.length_c   1.000
_cell.angle_alpha   90.00
_cell.angle_beta   90.00
_cell.angle_gamma   90.00
#
_symmetry.space_group_name_H-M   'P 1'
#
loop_
_entity.id
_entity.type
_entity.pdbx_description
1 polymer ?
#
loop_
_entity_poly.entity_id
_entity_poly.type
_entity_poly.pdbx_seq_one_letter_code
_entity_poly.pdbx_strand_id
1 'polypeptide(L)'
;MSESKALCHPSSVDSLSTSAATEDHVSMGGWAARKALRVVEHVEQVLAIELLAACQGIEFLRPLKTTTPLEKVYDLVRSVVRPWIKDRFMAPDIEAAHRLLLDQKVWEVAAPYIEKYRMEHIPESRPLSPTAFSLESLRKNSATIPESDDL
;
A
#
# COMPACT_ATOMS: atom_id res chain seq x y z
N MET A 1 -2.07 11.28 -12.21
CA MET A 1 -1.49 11.87 -10.97
C MET A 1 -1.86 13.34 -10.73
N SER A 2 -1.98 14.21 -11.75
CA SER A 2 -2.35 15.63 -11.52
C SER A 2 -3.72 15.81 -10.84
N GLU A 3 -4.70 14.98 -11.20
CA GLU A 3 -6.03 14.96 -10.57
C GLU A 3 -5.98 14.70 -9.06
N SER A 4 -5.10 13.82 -8.60
CA SER A 4 -4.94 13.54 -7.17
C SER A 4 -4.53 14.77 -6.37
N LYS A 5 -3.82 15.74 -6.98
CA LYS A 5 -3.45 16.99 -6.30
C LYS A 5 -4.68 17.81 -5.89
N ALA A 6 -5.73 17.82 -6.71
CA ALA A 6 -6.98 18.49 -6.37
C ALA A 6 -7.72 17.78 -5.22
N LEU A 7 -7.63 16.45 -5.16
CA LEU A 7 -8.27 15.64 -4.11
C LEU A 7 -7.58 15.76 -2.73
N CYS A 8 -6.31 16.17 -2.70
CA CYS A 8 -5.52 16.31 -1.48
C CYS A 8 -5.94 17.48 -0.56
N HIS A 9 -6.82 18.40 -1.01
CA HIS A 9 -7.37 19.41 -0.11
C HIS A 9 -8.17 18.71 1.01
N PRO A 10 -7.92 18.98 2.31
CA PRO A 10 -8.61 18.26 3.39
C PRO A 10 -10.12 18.54 3.36
N SER A 11 -10.95 17.51 3.56
CA SER A 11 -12.40 17.72 3.68
C SER A 11 -12.83 18.10 5.09
N SER A 12 -12.06 17.69 6.09
CA SER A 12 -12.38 17.90 7.51
C SER A 12 -12.28 19.35 7.97
N VAL A 13 -11.78 20.26 7.12
CA VAL A 13 -11.71 21.70 7.42
C VAL A 13 -12.98 22.45 7.00
N ASP A 14 -13.90 21.76 6.30
CA ASP A 14 -15.20 22.29 5.92
C ASP A 14 -16.26 21.80 6.92
N SER A 15 -17.05 22.74 7.44
CA SER A 15 -18.17 22.46 8.33
C SER A 15 -19.30 23.40 8.00
N LEU A 16 -20.43 22.84 7.60
CA LEU A 16 -21.66 23.58 7.33
C LEU A 16 -22.68 23.21 8.40
N SER A 17 -23.11 24.21 9.16
CA SER A 17 -24.07 24.00 10.23
C SER A 17 -25.39 23.51 9.66
N THR A 18 -25.88 22.37 10.14
CA THR A 18 -27.21 21.87 9.79
C THR A 18 -28.14 21.98 11.00
N SER A 19 -29.45 22.10 10.77
CA SER A 19 -30.47 22.13 11.83
C SER A 19 -30.32 23.28 12.85
N ALA A 20 -30.44 24.53 12.39
CA ALA A 20 -30.54 25.72 13.24
C ALA A 20 -29.47 25.82 14.35
N ALA A 21 -28.20 25.54 14.00
CA ALA A 21 -27.04 25.54 14.89
C ALA A 21 -27.01 24.44 15.97
N THR A 22 -27.78 23.35 15.79
CA THR A 22 -27.70 22.17 16.67
C THR A 22 -26.53 21.26 16.26
N GLU A 23 -26.28 21.14 14.95
CA GLU A 23 -25.10 20.46 14.39
C GLU A 23 -24.21 21.51 13.74
N ASP A 24 -23.57 22.35 14.56
CA ASP A 24 -22.72 23.45 14.10
C ASP A 24 -21.31 22.99 13.70
N HIS A 25 -20.89 21.80 14.12
CA HIS A 25 -19.61 21.18 13.77
C HIS A 25 -19.78 19.79 13.14
N VAL A 26 -19.50 19.67 11.85
CA VAL A 26 -19.55 18.41 11.09
C VAL A 26 -18.19 18.09 10.49
N SER A 27 -17.86 16.79 10.40
CA SER A 27 -16.51 16.34 10.02
C SER A 27 -16.28 16.19 8.50
N MET A 28 -17.36 16.22 7.70
CA MET A 28 -17.34 15.91 6.27
C MET A 28 -16.63 14.58 5.93
N GLY A 29 -16.62 13.63 6.87
CA GLY A 29 -15.85 12.38 6.79
C GLY A 29 -16.24 11.48 5.62
N GLY A 30 -17.50 11.52 5.19
CA GLY A 30 -17.96 10.77 4.01
C GLY A 30 -17.26 11.20 2.72
N TRP A 31 -17.06 12.51 2.53
CA TRP A 31 -16.32 13.02 1.37
C TRP A 31 -14.82 12.74 1.50
N ALA A 32 -14.26 12.85 2.71
CA ALA A 32 -12.88 12.48 2.98
C ALA A 32 -12.58 11.02 2.58
N ALA A 33 -13.43 10.07 2.97
CA ALA A 33 -13.28 8.65 2.67
C ALA A 33 -13.32 8.37 1.14
N ARG A 34 -14.26 8.99 0.40
CA ARG A 34 -14.37 8.79 -1.05
C ARG A 34 -13.16 9.33 -1.81
N LYS A 35 -12.66 10.50 -1.41
CA LYS A 35 -11.42 11.05 -1.99
C LYS A 35 -10.22 10.18 -1.70
N ALA A 36 -10.10 9.67 -0.47
CA ALA A 36 -9.01 8.78 -0.09
C ALA A 36 -9.02 7.51 -0.96
N LEU A 37 -10.18 6.86 -1.12
CA LEU A 37 -10.34 5.70 -2.01
C LEU A 37 -9.90 6.03 -3.43
N ARG A 38 -10.36 7.17 -3.98
CA ARG A 38 -10.01 7.59 -5.34
C ARG A 38 -8.51 7.84 -5.52
N VAL A 39 -7.86 8.43 -4.53
CA VAL A 39 -6.40 8.63 -4.56
C VAL A 39 -5.66 7.31 -4.52
N VAL A 40 -6.12 6.33 -3.73
CA VAL A 40 -5.52 4.98 -3.69
C VAL A 40 -5.63 4.31 -5.06
N GLU A 41 -6.81 4.32 -5.70
CA GLU A 41 -6.98 3.78 -7.06
C GLU A 41 -6.01 4.40 -8.07
N HIS A 42 -5.78 5.72 -7.99
CA HIS A 42 -4.81 6.40 -8.85
C HIS A 42 -3.36 5.98 -8.56
N VAL A 43 -3.02 5.77 -7.29
CA VAL A 43 -1.67 5.35 -6.88
C VAL A 43 -1.38 3.94 -7.35
N GLU A 44 -2.33 3.02 -7.24
CA GLU A 44 -2.18 1.65 -7.72
C GLU A 44 -1.86 1.60 -9.22
N GLN A 45 -2.53 2.42 -10.02
CA GLN A 45 -2.27 2.55 -11.45
C GLN A 45 -0.87 3.10 -11.74
N VAL A 46 -0.42 4.09 -10.97
CA VAL A 46 0.95 4.63 -11.09
C VAL A 46 1.99 3.56 -10.74
N LEU A 47 1.78 2.80 -9.66
CA LEU A 47 2.66 1.72 -9.24
C LEU A 47 2.71 0.58 -10.28
N ALA A 48 1.58 0.26 -10.93
CA ALA A 48 1.55 -0.73 -12.01
C ALA A 48 2.43 -0.30 -13.19
N ILE A 49 2.33 0.96 -13.60
CA ILE A 49 3.14 1.52 -14.70
C ILE A 49 4.63 1.55 -14.31
N GLU A 50 4.94 1.97 -13.08
CA GLU A 50 6.30 2.00 -12.56
C GLU A 50 6.92 0.60 -12.53
N LEU A 51 6.17 -0.41 -12.07
CA LEU A 51 6.61 -1.80 -12.04
C LEU A 51 6.95 -2.31 -13.45
N LEU A 52 6.10 -2.02 -14.43
CA LEU A 52 6.35 -2.38 -15.83
C LEU A 52 7.60 -1.69 -16.39
N ALA A 53 7.76 -0.39 -16.13
CA ALA A 53 8.91 0.37 -16.56
C ALA A 53 10.21 -0.14 -15.90
N ALA A 54 10.17 -0.48 -14.61
CA ALA A 54 11.30 -1.05 -13.88
C ALA A 54 11.71 -2.42 -14.44
N CYS A 55 10.73 -3.30 -14.70
CA CYS A 55 11.00 -4.60 -15.32
C CYS A 55 11.59 -4.46 -16.74
N GLN A 56 11.17 -3.43 -17.48
CA GLN A 56 11.77 -3.13 -18.77
C GLN A 56 13.18 -2.56 -18.63
N GLY A 57 13.46 -1.74 -17.62
CA GLY A 57 14.81 -1.27 -17.30
C GLY A 57 15.76 -2.41 -16.99
N ILE A 58 15.31 -3.40 -16.22
CA ILE A 58 16.09 -4.63 -15.94
C ILE A 58 16.42 -5.38 -17.25
N GLU A 59 15.48 -5.43 -18.21
CA GLU A 59 15.70 -6.04 -19.53
C GLU A 59 16.85 -5.38 -20.29
N PHE A 60 16.87 -4.05 -20.31
CA PHE A 60 17.91 -3.29 -21.01
C PHE A 60 19.29 -3.41 -20.37
N LEU A 61 19.36 -3.80 -19.10
CA LEU A 61 20.60 -3.99 -18.37
C LEU A 61 21.14 -5.42 -18.43
N ARG A 62 20.44 -6.36 -19.08
CA ARG A 62 20.95 -7.74 -19.25
C ARG A 62 22.30 -7.72 -19.98
N PRO A 63 23.29 -8.54 -19.54
CA PRO A 63 23.17 -9.71 -18.66
C PRO A 63 23.30 -9.42 -17.15
N LEU A 64 23.30 -8.16 -16.71
CA LEU A 64 23.32 -7.85 -15.27
C LEU A 64 22.07 -8.42 -14.58
N LYS A 65 22.26 -8.86 -13.33
CA LYS A 65 21.21 -9.41 -12.48
C LYS A 65 21.05 -8.56 -11.24
N THR A 66 19.80 -8.39 -10.82
CA THR A 66 19.44 -7.72 -9.56
C THR A 66 19.40 -8.74 -8.41
N THR A 67 18.93 -8.32 -7.24
CA THR A 67 18.81 -9.18 -6.06
C THR A 67 17.76 -10.27 -6.26
N THR A 68 17.91 -11.39 -5.56
CA THR A 68 17.01 -12.55 -5.64
C THR A 68 15.51 -12.21 -5.50
N PRO A 69 15.04 -11.39 -4.53
CA PRO A 69 13.62 -11.04 -4.45
C PRO A 69 13.15 -10.25 -5.68
N LEU A 70 13.97 -9.34 -6.20
CA LEU A 70 13.60 -8.52 -7.35
C LEU A 70 13.59 -9.32 -8.66
N GLU A 71 14.51 -10.27 -8.83
CA GLU A 71 14.45 -11.20 -9.97
C GLU A 71 13.17 -12.05 -9.95
N LYS A 72 12.74 -12.52 -8.76
CA LYS A 72 11.46 -13.26 -8.66
C LYS A 72 10.25 -12.40 -8.99
N VAL A 73 10.24 -11.14 -8.57
CA VAL A 73 9.16 -10.20 -8.93
C VAL A 73 9.19 -9.91 -10.44
N TYR A 74 10.38 -9.74 -11.02
CA TYR A 74 10.55 -9.60 -12.46
C TYR A 74 9.99 -10.82 -13.21
N ASP A 75 10.33 -12.04 -12.79
CA ASP A 75 9.82 -13.28 -13.39
C ASP A 75 8.30 -13.39 -13.29
N LEU A 76 7.72 -13.00 -12.15
CA LEU A 76 6.27 -12.93 -11.95
C LEU A 76 5.63 -11.97 -12.97
N VAL A 77 6.17 -10.76 -13.14
CA VAL A 77 5.65 -9.80 -14.11
C VAL A 77 5.81 -10.31 -15.54
N ARG A 78 6.93 -10.95 -15.86
CA ARG A 78 7.18 -11.53 -17.19
C ARG A 78 6.31 -12.74 -17.52
N SER A 79 5.74 -13.41 -16.52
CA SER A 79 4.74 -14.46 -16.73
C SER A 79 3.43 -13.94 -17.31
N VAL A 80 3.09 -12.66 -17.10
CA VAL A 80 1.85 -12.03 -17.57
C VAL A 80 2.08 -10.99 -18.67
N VAL A 81 3.20 -10.28 -18.65
CA VAL A 81 3.52 -9.20 -19.59
C VAL A 81 4.88 -9.42 -20.25
N ARG A 82 4.86 -9.60 -21.58
CA ARG A 82 6.06 -9.81 -22.38
C ARG A 82 6.98 -8.57 -22.38
N PRO A 83 8.31 -8.74 -22.54
CA PRO A 83 9.22 -7.63 -22.75
C PRO A 83 8.79 -6.68 -23.88
N TRP A 84 9.10 -5.40 -23.72
CA TRP A 84 8.78 -4.37 -24.71
C TRP A 84 9.87 -4.33 -25.77
N ILE A 85 9.62 -4.95 -26.93
CA ILE A 85 10.56 -4.99 -28.06
C ILE A 85 10.15 -4.02 -29.17
N LYS A 86 8.85 -3.92 -29.42
CA LYS A 86 8.23 -3.02 -30.40
C LYS A 86 6.98 -2.42 -29.78
N ASP A 87 6.60 -1.26 -30.28
CA ASP A 87 5.39 -0.57 -29.83
C ASP A 87 4.15 -1.43 -30.07
N ARG A 88 3.33 -1.47 -29.02
CA ARG A 88 2.05 -2.16 -29.00
C ARG A 88 1.09 -1.39 -28.09
N PHE A 89 -0.15 -1.83 -28.05
CA PHE A 89 -1.15 -1.25 -27.16
C PHE A 89 -0.84 -1.57 -25.69
N MET A 90 -0.60 -0.54 -24.87
CA MET A 90 -0.14 -0.69 -23.47
C MET A 90 -1.25 -1.01 -22.47
N ALA A 91 -2.49 -0.61 -22.73
CA ALA A 91 -3.55 -0.70 -21.73
C ALA A 91 -3.76 -2.12 -21.15
N PRO A 92 -3.71 -3.21 -21.94
CA PRO A 92 -3.86 -4.56 -21.41
C PRO A 92 -2.69 -4.98 -20.52
N ASP A 93 -1.48 -4.49 -20.81
CA ASP A 93 -0.29 -4.79 -20.01
C ASP A 93 -0.34 -4.05 -18.67
N ILE A 94 -0.78 -2.79 -18.68
CA ILE A 94 -0.99 -1.99 -17.46
C ILE A 94 -2.05 -2.64 -16.58
N GLU A 95 -3.18 -3.05 -17.16
CA GLU A 95 -4.26 -3.74 -16.44
C GLU A 95 -3.79 -5.08 -15.84
N ALA A 96 -3.01 -5.86 -16.59
CA ALA A 96 -2.45 -7.11 -16.09
C ALA A 96 -1.50 -6.87 -14.90
N ALA A 97 -0.65 -5.84 -14.96
CA ALA A 97 0.23 -5.46 -13.87
C ALA A 97 -0.53 -4.90 -12.66
N HIS A 98 -1.55 -4.07 -12.88
CA HIS A 98 -2.42 -3.56 -11.82
C HIS A 98 -3.12 -4.69 -11.08
N ARG A 99 -3.61 -5.70 -11.81
CA ARG A 99 -4.22 -6.89 -11.19
C ARG A 99 -3.23 -7.71 -10.36
N LEU A 100 -1.95 -7.81 -10.75
CA LEU A 100 -0.94 -8.45 -9.89
C LEU A 100 -0.76 -7.74 -8.55
N LEU A 101 -0.88 -6.41 -8.52
CA LEU A 101 -0.79 -5.61 -7.29
C LEU A 101 -2.04 -5.81 -6.42
N LEU A 102 -3.23 -5.77 -7.03
CA LEU A 102 -4.50 -5.99 -6.32
C LEU A 102 -4.61 -7.39 -5.73
N ASP A 103 -4.18 -8.41 -6.48
CA ASP A 103 -4.11 -9.80 -6.02
C ASP A 103 -3.00 -10.03 -4.99
N GLN A 104 -2.22 -9.00 -4.64
CA GLN A 104 -1.08 -9.05 -3.70
C GLN A 104 0.04 -10.03 -4.06
N LYS A 105 0.06 -10.57 -5.29
CA LYS A 105 1.06 -11.55 -5.74
C LYS A 105 2.49 -11.03 -5.65
N VAL A 106 2.68 -9.73 -5.92
CA VAL A 106 3.98 -9.07 -5.77
C VAL A 106 4.43 -9.06 -4.31
N TRP A 107 3.51 -8.80 -3.38
CA TRP A 107 3.78 -8.83 -1.94
C TRP A 107 4.10 -10.24 -1.47
N GLU A 108 3.34 -11.25 -1.88
CA GLU A 108 3.58 -12.65 -1.52
C GLU A 108 4.99 -13.13 -1.91
N VAL A 109 5.49 -12.69 -3.07
CA VAL A 109 6.85 -13.00 -3.53
C VAL A 109 7.91 -12.30 -2.65
N ALA A 110 7.69 -11.05 -2.27
CA ALA A 110 8.65 -10.24 -1.54
C ALA A 110 8.64 -10.47 -0.02
N ALA A 111 7.48 -10.81 0.56
CA ALA A 111 7.25 -10.86 2.00
C ALA A 111 8.24 -11.76 2.77
N PRO A 112 8.59 -12.98 2.31
CA PRO A 112 9.56 -13.83 3.00
C PRO A 112 10.94 -13.19 3.11
N TYR A 113 11.34 -12.40 2.10
CA TYR A 113 12.62 -11.70 2.07
C TYR A 113 12.62 -10.47 2.97
N ILE A 114 11.50 -9.75 3.02
CA ILE A 114 11.33 -8.59 3.91
C ILE A 114 11.35 -9.03 5.37
N GLU A 115 10.66 -10.12 5.71
CA GLU A 115 10.64 -10.64 7.08
C GLU A 115 12.01 -11.14 7.50
N LYS A 116 12.72 -11.87 6.61
CA LYS A 116 14.11 -12.25 6.85
C LYS A 116 14.99 -11.02 7.10
N TYR A 117 14.87 -9.98 6.29
CA TYR A 117 15.64 -8.74 6.46
C TYR A 117 15.36 -8.07 7.81
N ARG A 118 14.08 -8.00 8.21
CA ARG A 118 13.66 -7.43 9.50
C ARG A 118 14.21 -8.19 10.70
N MET A 119 14.24 -9.53 10.62
CA MET A 119 14.78 -10.37 11.69
C MET A 119 16.31 -10.25 11.81
N GLU A 120 17.02 -10.15 10.70
CA GLU A 120 18.48 -9.98 10.67
C GLU A 120 18.90 -8.55 11.06
N HIS A 121 18.07 -7.55 10.76
CA HIS A 121 18.32 -6.14 11.03
C HIS A 121 17.23 -5.59 11.94
N ILE A 122 17.19 -6.06 13.18
CA ILE A 122 16.37 -5.44 14.23
C ILE A 122 16.78 -3.98 14.29
N PRO A 123 15.89 -3.02 13.94
CA PRO A 123 16.22 -1.61 14.15
C PRO A 123 16.43 -1.46 15.64
N GLU A 124 17.64 -1.05 16.04
CA GLU A 124 18.02 -0.76 17.41
C GLU A 124 16.87 0.03 18.03
N SER A 125 16.13 -0.63 18.92
CA SER A 125 14.88 -0.08 19.41
C SER A 125 15.25 1.19 20.15
N ARG A 126 14.92 2.36 19.60
CA ARG A 126 14.77 3.53 20.45
C ARG A 126 13.85 3.08 21.58
N PRO A 127 14.26 3.19 22.86
CA PRO A 127 13.41 2.78 23.95
C PRO A 127 12.04 3.43 23.74
N LEU A 128 10.96 2.65 23.87
CA LEU A 128 9.61 3.18 23.69
C LEU A 128 9.49 4.42 24.58
N SER A 129 9.21 5.56 23.97
CA SER A 129 8.80 6.73 24.74
C SER A 129 7.54 6.34 25.52
N PRO A 130 7.42 6.66 26.81
CA PRO A 130 6.20 6.40 27.58
C PRO A 130 4.94 7.05 26.97
N THR A 131 5.10 7.97 26.01
CA THR A 131 4.03 8.61 25.24
C THR A 131 3.76 8.00 23.85
N ALA A 132 4.54 7.01 23.41
CA ALA A 132 4.38 6.41 22.08
C ALA A 132 3.25 5.36 22.06
N PHE A 133 2.21 5.61 21.27
CA PHE A 133 1.10 4.69 21.05
C PHE A 133 1.49 3.63 20.00
N SER A 134 1.43 2.34 20.35
CA SER A 134 1.70 1.23 19.43
C SER A 134 0.50 0.28 19.33
N LEU A 135 0.28 -0.29 18.15
CA LEU A 135 -0.75 -1.32 17.91
C LEU A 135 -0.55 -2.57 18.78
N GLU A 136 0.68 -2.82 19.23
CA GLU A 136 1.03 -3.92 20.13
C GLU A 136 0.43 -3.75 21.54
N SER A 137 0.16 -2.51 21.96
CA SER A 137 -0.50 -2.16 23.22
C SER A 137 -1.95 -2.66 23.30
N LEU A 138 -2.66 -2.69 22.17
CA LEU A 138 -4.05 -3.16 22.08
C LEU A 138 -4.16 -4.70 22.17
N ARG A 139 -3.13 -5.42 21.71
CA ARG A 139 -3.14 -6.88 21.69
C ARG A 139 -2.92 -7.50 23.09
N LYS A 140 -2.23 -6.79 23.99
CA LYS A 140 -2.05 -7.24 25.39
C LYS A 140 -3.31 -7.08 26.25
N ASN A 141 -4.19 -6.11 25.94
CA ASN A 141 -5.38 -5.84 26.75
C ASN A 141 -6.60 -6.74 26.42
N SER A 142 -6.52 -7.57 25.37
CA SER A 142 -7.60 -8.48 24.98
C SER A 142 -7.44 -9.93 25.49
N ALA A 143 -6.35 -10.22 26.21
CA ALA A 143 -6.03 -11.58 26.68
C ALA A 143 -6.35 -11.85 28.17
N THR A 144 -7.05 -10.95 28.87
CA THR A 144 -7.45 -11.14 30.27
C THR A 144 -8.95 -11.06 30.45
N ILE A 145 -9.65 -12.16 30.15
CA ILE A 145 -10.93 -12.48 30.78
C ILE A 145 -10.71 -13.83 31.47
N PRO A 146 -10.56 -13.89 32.81
CA PRO A 146 -10.50 -15.17 33.51
C PRO A 146 -11.90 -15.81 33.56
N GLU A 147 -11.96 -17.08 33.18
CA GLU A 147 -13.11 -17.96 33.40
C GLU A 147 -13.47 -17.98 34.89
N SER A 148 -14.76 -17.84 35.17
CA SER A 148 -15.35 -17.98 36.49
C SER A 148 -15.67 -19.45 36.76
N ASP A 149 -14.95 -20.09 37.67
CA ASP A 149 -15.33 -21.37 38.29
C ASP A 149 -15.22 -21.28 39.82
N ASP A 150 -16.33 -21.67 40.47
CA ASP A 150 -16.52 -22.27 41.80
C ASP A 150 -16.09 -21.52 43.09
N LEU A 151 -17.07 -20.89 43.75
CA LEU A 151 -17.71 -21.33 45.03
C LEU A 151 -18.86 -20.40 45.45
#